data_AF-A0A7V8DGH1-F1
#
_entry.id   AF-A0A7V8DGH1-F1
#
_cell.length_a   1.000
_cell.length_b   1.000
_cell.length_c   1.000
_cell.angle_alpha   90.00
_cell.angle_beta   90.00
_cell.angle_gamma   90.00
#
_symmetry.space_group_name_H-M   'P 1'
#
loop_
_entity.id
_entity.type
_entity.pdbx_description
1 polymer ?
#
loop_
_entity_poly.entity_id
_entity_poly.type
_entity_poly.pdbx_seq_one_letter_code
_entity_poly.pdbx_strand_id
1 'polypeptide(L)'
;MQPFTDTALGLVSPDWLNQLPSQILVGLHMVVDACERTPDDLSKLFTEHLLIGKHVSSGAGMARIDYHLHGDGFGRILVRNISLTGGQAGRLVQRLTEIETYRMMALLGFPVARQLMPGLTRIETEVAGIVAALAEDPSSQTARNQLARLTTLATAATHHAAATSYRFAASTAYHGIIRQRIVALRETRLPGLQTFAGFMDRRLTPAMVTCRAAADRPETLNRRLVLASDLLQTRVDTALEESNRDLLASMDRRTRLQLRLKSISGSAGCPTIDRGAGLDWGAAPAQGHRFGSGTAVKSFRLARTGTEHRGKREGSSCCHKGCAERSPFSCCKG
;
A
#
# COMPACT_ATOMS: atom_id res chain seq x y z
N MET A 1 -49.20 -15.94 0.65
CA MET A 1 -48.03 -16.29 -0.19
C MET A 1 -46.93 -16.76 0.74
N GLN A 2 -46.39 -17.96 0.50
CA GLN A 2 -45.29 -18.49 1.31
C GLN A 2 -43.99 -17.77 0.89
N PRO A 3 -43.20 -17.21 1.84
CA PRO A 3 -41.97 -16.50 1.48
C PRO A 3 -40.99 -17.39 0.72
N PHE A 4 -40.27 -16.79 -0.23
CA PHE A 4 -39.20 -17.42 -1.01
C PHE A 4 -39.62 -18.57 -1.93
N THR A 5 -40.93 -18.83 -2.09
CA THR A 5 -41.44 -19.83 -3.05
C THR A 5 -41.43 -19.27 -4.47
N ASP A 6 -42.03 -18.11 -4.68
CA ASP A 6 -41.92 -17.38 -5.95
C ASP A 6 -40.90 -16.26 -5.79
N THR A 7 -39.74 -16.43 -6.42
CA THR A 7 -38.63 -15.47 -6.31
C THR A 7 -38.69 -14.47 -7.45
N ALA A 8 -38.08 -13.29 -7.25
CA ALA A 8 -37.99 -12.28 -8.31
C ALA A 8 -37.25 -12.80 -9.56
N LEU A 9 -36.34 -13.79 -9.40
CA LEU A 9 -35.66 -14.43 -10.52
C LEU A 9 -36.58 -15.33 -11.36
N GLY A 10 -37.63 -15.90 -10.76
CA GLY A 10 -38.63 -16.66 -11.51
C GLY A 10 -39.48 -15.81 -12.45
N LEU A 11 -39.45 -14.48 -12.29
CA LEU A 11 -40.19 -13.53 -13.14
C LEU A 11 -39.40 -13.04 -14.36
N VAL A 12 -38.09 -13.32 -14.42
CA VAL A 12 -37.22 -12.93 -15.55
C VAL A 12 -36.94 -14.12 -16.46
N SER A 13 -36.76 -13.84 -17.77
CA SER A 13 -36.48 -14.89 -18.76
C SER A 13 -35.16 -15.60 -18.46
N PRO A 14 -35.12 -16.96 -18.51
CA PRO A 14 -33.89 -17.73 -18.37
C PRO A 14 -32.80 -17.32 -19.38
N ASP A 15 -33.19 -16.94 -20.60
CA ASP A 15 -32.26 -16.55 -21.65
C ASP A 15 -31.48 -15.27 -21.30
N TRP A 16 -32.13 -14.35 -20.60
CA TRP A 16 -31.47 -13.13 -20.11
C TRP A 16 -30.53 -13.43 -18.94
N LEU A 17 -30.94 -14.31 -18.02
CA LEU A 17 -30.10 -14.74 -16.90
C LEU A 17 -28.82 -15.43 -17.39
N ASN A 18 -28.91 -16.24 -18.43
CA ASN A 18 -27.76 -16.93 -19.04
C ASN A 18 -26.78 -15.97 -19.75
N GLN A 19 -27.19 -14.72 -20.03
CA GLN A 19 -26.31 -13.69 -20.59
C GLN A 19 -25.54 -12.91 -19.52
N LEU A 20 -25.87 -13.09 -18.23
CA LEU A 20 -25.17 -12.40 -17.15
C LEU A 20 -23.73 -12.93 -16.99
N PRO A 21 -22.78 -12.08 -16.55
CA PRO A 21 -21.42 -12.51 -16.28
C PRO A 21 -21.37 -13.69 -15.31
N SER A 22 -20.44 -14.63 -15.54
CA SER A 22 -20.35 -15.91 -14.84
C SER A 22 -19.93 -15.83 -13.36
N GLN A 23 -19.82 -14.64 -12.78
CA GLN A 23 -19.37 -14.43 -11.40
C GLN A 23 -20.39 -13.60 -10.63
N ILE A 24 -21.14 -14.27 -9.76
CA ILE A 24 -22.08 -13.64 -8.83
C ILE A 24 -21.36 -13.44 -7.50
N LEU A 25 -21.31 -12.20 -7.01
CA LEU A 25 -20.75 -11.90 -5.70
C LEU A 25 -21.79 -12.03 -4.58
N VAL A 26 -23.04 -11.63 -4.86
CA VAL A 26 -24.16 -11.66 -3.91
C VAL A 26 -25.42 -12.10 -4.61
N GLY A 27 -26.04 -13.16 -4.10
CA GLY A 27 -27.42 -13.56 -4.41
C GLY A 27 -28.28 -13.40 -3.15
N LEU A 28 -29.35 -12.62 -3.24
CA LEU A 28 -30.27 -12.42 -2.13
C LEU A 28 -31.74 -12.48 -2.57
N HIS A 29 -32.53 -13.26 -1.84
CA HIS A 29 -33.98 -13.17 -1.85
C HIS A 29 -34.45 -12.34 -0.64
N MET A 30 -35.23 -11.30 -0.91
CA MET A 30 -35.80 -10.45 0.13
C MET A 30 -37.31 -10.40 -0.01
N VAL A 31 -38.02 -10.70 1.08
CA VAL A 31 -39.49 -10.60 1.15
C VAL A 31 -39.84 -9.51 2.14
N VAL A 32 -40.74 -8.61 1.73
CA VAL A 32 -41.31 -7.56 2.58
C VAL A 32 -42.82 -7.79 2.67
N ASP A 33 -43.33 -8.06 3.86
CA ASP A 33 -44.76 -8.25 4.10
C ASP A 33 -45.16 -7.77 5.50
N ALA A 34 -46.45 -7.75 5.82
CA ALA A 34 -46.94 -7.37 7.15
C ALA A 34 -47.18 -8.57 8.08
N CYS A 35 -46.85 -9.78 7.65
CA CYS A 35 -47.29 -11.02 8.30
C CYS A 35 -46.45 -11.29 9.56
N GLU A 36 -47.14 -11.40 10.70
CA GLU A 36 -46.56 -11.93 11.93
C GLU A 36 -46.38 -13.44 11.80
N ARG A 37 -45.23 -13.92 12.22
CA ARG A 37 -44.83 -15.33 12.12
C ARG A 37 -44.38 -15.82 13.47
N THR A 38 -44.81 -17.02 13.82
CA THR A 38 -44.38 -17.71 15.03
C THR A 38 -42.93 -18.18 14.88
N PRO A 39 -42.25 -18.55 15.97
CA PRO A 39 -40.92 -19.17 15.89
C PRO A 39 -40.89 -20.42 15.00
N ASP A 40 -41.96 -21.24 15.01
CA ASP A 40 -42.09 -22.44 14.16
C ASP A 40 -42.25 -22.10 12.67
N ASP A 41 -42.93 -20.99 12.35
CA ASP A 41 -42.98 -20.50 10.96
C ASP A 41 -41.61 -20.02 10.49
N LEU A 42 -40.80 -19.46 11.39
CA LEU A 42 -39.47 -18.93 11.07
C LEU A 42 -38.43 -20.05 10.92
N SER A 43 -38.51 -21.12 11.70
CA SER A 43 -37.61 -22.29 11.58
C SER A 43 -37.78 -23.03 10.25
N LYS A 44 -38.98 -22.95 9.64
CA LYS A 44 -39.24 -23.46 8.28
C LYS A 44 -38.59 -22.61 7.18
N LEU A 45 -38.31 -21.34 7.45
CA LEU A 45 -37.76 -20.39 6.47
C LEU A 45 -36.25 -20.18 6.60
N PHE A 46 -35.72 -20.37 7.81
CA PHE A 46 -34.34 -20.09 8.17
C PHE A 46 -33.74 -21.21 9.00
N THR A 47 -32.42 -21.35 8.94
CA THR A 47 -31.71 -22.28 9.82
C THR A 47 -31.75 -21.75 11.27
N GLU A 48 -32.36 -22.52 12.20
CA GLU A 48 -32.66 -22.08 13.58
C GLU A 48 -31.46 -21.51 14.36
N HIS A 49 -30.25 -22.01 14.09
CA HIS A 49 -29.07 -21.73 14.91
C HIS A 49 -28.46 -20.34 14.69
N LEU A 50 -28.88 -19.58 13.67
CA LEU A 50 -28.22 -18.35 13.23
C LEU A 50 -29.17 -17.18 12.95
N LEU A 51 -30.45 -17.28 13.34
CA LEU A 51 -31.41 -16.21 13.06
C LEU A 51 -31.01 -14.91 13.77
N ILE A 52 -30.56 -13.96 12.97
CA ILE A 52 -30.25 -12.59 13.37
C ILE A 52 -31.43 -11.74 12.96
N GLY A 53 -31.91 -10.92 13.87
CA GLY A 53 -33.01 -10.04 13.51
C GLY A 53 -33.56 -9.27 14.68
N LYS A 54 -33.85 -8.00 14.41
CA LYS A 54 -34.32 -7.03 15.38
C LYS A 54 -35.31 -6.08 14.73
N HIS A 55 -35.98 -5.32 15.58
CA HIS A 55 -36.67 -4.11 15.17
C HIS A 55 -35.67 -3.16 14.53
N VAL A 56 -36.07 -2.59 13.39
CA VAL A 56 -35.33 -1.62 12.58
C VAL A 56 -36.22 -0.41 12.32
N SER A 57 -35.64 0.67 11.82
CA SER A 57 -36.33 1.93 11.61
C SER A 57 -37.05 2.41 12.89
N SER A 58 -36.38 2.27 14.05
CA SER A 58 -36.94 2.64 15.35
C SER A 58 -38.23 1.88 15.72
N GLY A 59 -38.37 0.63 15.27
CA GLY A 59 -39.54 -0.21 15.58
C GLY A 59 -40.61 -0.25 14.48
N ALA A 60 -40.51 0.59 13.46
CA ALA A 60 -41.48 0.61 12.36
C ALA A 60 -41.41 -0.65 11.46
N GLY A 61 -40.32 -1.41 11.54
CA GLY A 61 -40.21 -2.72 10.88
C GLY A 61 -39.33 -3.68 11.66
N MET A 62 -39.27 -4.91 11.20
CA MET A 62 -38.42 -5.96 11.76
C MET A 62 -37.75 -6.73 10.63
N ALA A 63 -36.43 -6.82 10.64
CA ALA A 63 -35.65 -7.54 9.62
C ALA A 63 -35.00 -8.78 10.23
N ARG A 64 -35.00 -9.88 9.48
CA ARG A 64 -34.45 -11.18 9.87
C ARG A 64 -33.61 -11.80 8.74
N ILE A 65 -32.48 -12.40 9.09
CA ILE A 65 -31.50 -13.04 8.20
C ILE A 65 -30.75 -14.14 8.96
N ASP A 66 -30.33 -15.22 8.31
CA ASP A 66 -29.52 -16.29 8.92
C ASP A 66 -28.07 -16.37 8.40
N TYR A 67 -27.69 -15.50 7.44
CA TYR A 67 -26.40 -15.49 6.73
C TYR A 67 -25.98 -16.87 6.19
N HIS A 68 -26.97 -17.71 5.89
CA HIS A 68 -26.76 -18.99 5.24
C HIS A 68 -27.14 -18.91 3.76
N LEU A 69 -26.43 -19.65 2.93
CA LEU A 69 -26.87 -19.88 1.55
C LEU A 69 -27.86 -21.03 1.58
N HIS A 70 -29.03 -20.81 1.03
CA HIS A 70 -30.06 -21.85 0.94
C HIS A 70 -29.79 -22.74 -0.27
N GLY A 71 -30.60 -23.79 -0.48
CA GLY A 71 -30.37 -24.78 -1.55
C GLY A 71 -30.35 -24.19 -2.97
N ASP A 72 -30.86 -22.98 -3.14
CA ASP A 72 -30.85 -22.18 -4.37
C ASP A 72 -29.54 -21.38 -4.57
N GLY A 73 -28.66 -21.33 -3.57
CA GLY A 73 -27.44 -20.52 -3.57
C GLY A 73 -27.66 -19.05 -3.21
N PHE A 74 -28.83 -18.69 -2.70
CA PHE A 74 -29.18 -17.31 -2.31
C PHE A 74 -29.25 -17.19 -0.79
N GLY A 75 -28.85 -16.02 -0.28
CA GLY A 75 -29.19 -15.60 1.07
C GLY A 75 -30.66 -15.19 1.15
N ARG A 76 -31.24 -15.25 2.36
CA ARG A 76 -32.64 -14.88 2.58
C ARG A 76 -32.76 -13.77 3.61
N ILE A 77 -33.57 -12.75 3.30
CA ILE A 77 -33.95 -11.68 4.23
C ILE A 77 -35.47 -11.59 4.27
N LEU A 78 -36.02 -11.63 5.48
CA LEU A 78 -37.43 -11.37 5.72
C LEU A 78 -37.60 -10.05 6.46
N VAL A 79 -38.39 -9.15 5.89
CA VAL A 79 -38.76 -7.87 6.50
C VAL A 79 -40.25 -7.87 6.81
N ARG A 80 -40.59 -7.82 8.10
CA ARG A 80 -41.95 -7.51 8.54
C ARG A 80 -42.13 -6.01 8.59
N ASN A 81 -43.05 -5.50 7.78
CA ASN A 81 -43.58 -4.16 7.84
C ASN A 81 -44.59 -4.07 9.00
N ILE A 82 -44.29 -3.25 10.01
CA ILE A 82 -45.20 -2.98 11.13
C ILE A 82 -45.93 -1.66 10.86
N SER A 83 -45.19 -0.61 10.52
CA SER A 83 -45.70 0.73 10.23
C SER A 83 -44.78 1.53 9.30
N LEU A 84 -44.04 0.86 8.41
CA LEU A 84 -43.19 1.51 7.41
C LEU A 84 -44.06 2.19 6.34
N THR A 85 -43.75 3.45 6.06
CA THR A 85 -44.17 4.10 4.81
C THR A 85 -43.44 3.48 3.62
N GLY A 86 -43.97 3.62 2.40
CA GLY A 86 -43.33 3.08 1.18
C GLY A 86 -41.88 3.56 1.02
N GLY A 87 -41.62 4.84 1.30
CA GLY A 87 -40.25 5.39 1.27
C GLY A 87 -39.35 4.84 2.38
N GLN A 88 -39.88 4.54 3.57
CA GLN A 88 -39.11 3.89 4.64
C GLN A 88 -38.79 2.43 4.29
N ALA A 89 -39.75 1.70 3.71
CA ALA A 89 -39.56 0.32 3.27
C ALA A 89 -38.50 0.24 2.17
N GLY A 90 -38.57 1.10 1.13
CA GLY A 90 -37.57 1.14 0.07
C GLY A 90 -36.15 1.42 0.57
N ARG A 91 -35.99 2.40 1.48
CA ARG A 91 -34.68 2.69 2.10
C ARG A 91 -34.18 1.55 2.98
N LEU A 92 -35.06 0.83 3.66
CA LEU A 92 -34.70 -0.33 4.47
C LEU A 92 -34.21 -1.48 3.58
N VAL A 93 -34.95 -1.81 2.52
CA VAL A 93 -34.57 -2.83 1.53
C VAL A 93 -33.20 -2.49 0.93
N GLN A 94 -33.04 -1.28 0.40
CA GLN A 94 -31.78 -0.82 -0.16
C GLN A 94 -30.62 -0.98 0.83
N ARG A 95 -30.82 -0.56 2.08
CA ARG A 95 -29.79 -0.61 3.11
C ARG A 95 -29.39 -2.04 3.48
N LEU A 96 -30.35 -2.95 3.58
CA LEU A 96 -30.08 -4.37 3.86
C LEU A 96 -29.32 -5.00 2.70
N THR A 97 -29.71 -4.70 1.46
CA THR A 97 -28.98 -5.15 0.26
C THR A 97 -27.57 -4.57 0.21
N GLU A 98 -27.39 -3.28 0.51
CA GLU A 98 -26.07 -2.64 0.57
C GLU A 98 -25.19 -3.28 1.65
N ILE A 99 -25.72 -3.57 2.84
CA ILE A 99 -24.96 -4.24 3.90
C ILE A 99 -24.40 -5.57 3.39
N GLU A 100 -25.22 -6.37 2.71
CA GLU A 100 -24.80 -7.69 2.22
C GLU A 100 -23.78 -7.58 1.06
N THR A 101 -24.05 -6.69 0.10
CA THR A 101 -23.15 -6.40 -1.02
C THR A 101 -21.79 -5.90 -0.55
N TYR A 102 -21.77 -4.91 0.35
CA TYR A 102 -20.53 -4.37 0.89
C TYR A 102 -19.83 -5.36 1.81
N ARG A 103 -20.55 -6.21 2.55
CA ARG A 103 -19.95 -7.28 3.38
C ARG A 103 -19.14 -8.23 2.51
N MET A 104 -19.72 -8.71 1.40
CA MET A 104 -19.02 -9.62 0.49
C MET A 104 -17.84 -8.93 -0.20
N MET A 105 -18.01 -7.67 -0.65
CA MET A 105 -16.90 -6.91 -1.24
C MET A 105 -15.76 -6.64 -0.24
N ALA A 106 -16.07 -6.35 1.02
CA ALA A 106 -15.08 -6.15 2.07
C ALA A 106 -14.29 -7.44 2.34
N LEU A 107 -14.95 -8.59 2.33
CA LEU A 107 -14.33 -9.89 2.60
C LEU A 107 -13.37 -10.35 1.50
N LEU A 108 -13.41 -9.77 0.30
CA LEU A 108 -12.46 -10.08 -0.77
C LEU A 108 -10.99 -9.75 -0.40
N GLY A 109 -10.75 -8.85 0.55
CA GLY A 109 -9.39 -8.58 1.04
C GLY A 109 -8.85 -9.66 1.98
N PHE A 110 -9.71 -10.39 2.69
CA PHE A 110 -9.27 -11.34 3.71
C PHE A 110 -8.39 -12.50 3.18
N PRO A 111 -8.75 -13.20 2.07
CA PRO A 111 -7.89 -14.25 1.54
C PRO A 111 -6.54 -13.70 1.05
N VAL A 112 -6.53 -12.50 0.46
CA VAL A 112 -5.30 -11.82 0.03
C VAL A 112 -4.39 -11.53 1.23
N ALA A 113 -4.97 -11.03 2.34
CA ALA A 113 -4.23 -10.79 3.58
C ALA A 113 -3.62 -12.08 4.14
N ARG A 114 -4.39 -13.19 4.16
CA ARG A 114 -3.89 -14.49 4.64
C ARG A 114 -2.75 -15.05 3.79
N GLN A 115 -2.79 -14.86 2.47
CA GLN A 115 -1.72 -15.30 1.57
C GLN A 115 -0.46 -14.45 1.72
N LEU A 116 -0.62 -13.14 1.95
CA LEU A 116 0.50 -12.21 2.06
C LEU A 116 1.27 -12.32 3.39
N MET A 117 0.57 -12.58 4.50
CA MET A 117 1.12 -12.49 5.85
C MET A 117 2.36 -13.37 6.11
N PRO A 118 2.42 -14.65 5.66
CA PRO A 118 3.61 -15.49 5.84
C PRO A 118 4.84 -14.94 5.09
N GLY A 119 4.64 -14.42 3.88
CA GLY A 119 5.71 -13.82 3.08
C GLY A 119 6.30 -12.58 3.77
N LEU A 120 5.45 -11.69 4.30
CA LEU A 120 5.90 -10.54 5.08
C LEU A 120 6.64 -10.94 6.35
N THR A 121 6.14 -11.96 7.06
CA THR A 121 6.80 -12.46 8.28
C THR A 121 8.21 -12.97 7.97
N ARG A 122 8.38 -13.71 6.86
CA ARG A 122 9.70 -14.16 6.41
C ARG A 122 10.64 -12.98 6.13
N ILE A 123 10.16 -11.97 5.40
CA ILE A 123 10.98 -10.78 5.10
C ILE A 123 11.37 -10.06 6.40
N GLU A 124 10.44 -9.85 7.33
CA GLU A 124 10.72 -9.24 8.63
C GLU A 124 11.80 -10.01 9.42
N THR A 125 11.72 -11.36 9.44
CA THR A 125 12.73 -12.21 10.09
C THR A 125 14.09 -12.11 9.41
N GLU A 126 14.14 -12.12 8.08
CA GLU A 126 15.39 -11.98 7.34
C GLU A 126 16.04 -10.61 7.59
N VAL A 127 15.26 -9.52 7.59
CA VAL A 127 15.76 -8.17 7.91
C VAL A 127 16.32 -8.12 9.32
N ALA A 128 15.64 -8.69 10.31
CA ALA A 128 16.14 -8.75 11.68
C ALA A 128 17.47 -9.53 11.77
N GLY A 129 17.58 -10.65 11.05
CA GLY A 129 18.82 -11.43 10.98
C GLY A 129 19.98 -10.67 10.33
N ILE A 130 19.72 -9.89 9.28
CA ILE A 130 20.74 -9.06 8.63
C ILE A 130 21.24 -7.97 9.59
N VAL A 131 20.34 -7.30 10.30
CA VAL A 131 20.70 -6.27 11.28
C VAL A 131 21.51 -6.86 12.44
N ALA A 132 21.14 -8.06 12.93
CA ALA A 132 21.90 -8.75 13.97
C ALA A 132 23.30 -9.15 13.50
N ALA A 133 23.43 -9.74 12.30
CA ALA A 133 24.72 -10.14 11.74
C ALA A 133 25.68 -8.96 11.54
N LEU A 134 25.14 -7.78 11.20
CA LEU A 134 25.95 -6.56 11.09
C LEU A 134 26.53 -6.11 12.45
N ALA A 135 25.82 -6.37 13.54
CA ALA A 135 26.30 -6.05 14.88
C ALA A 135 27.43 -6.99 15.33
N GLU A 136 27.45 -8.23 14.84
CA GLU A 136 28.43 -9.27 15.20
C GLU A 136 29.71 -9.23 14.35
N ASP A 137 29.60 -9.10 13.04
CA ASP A 137 30.74 -8.99 12.11
C ASP A 137 30.68 -7.67 11.32
N PRO A 138 31.41 -6.64 11.77
CA PRO A 138 31.36 -5.32 11.16
C PRO A 138 32.30 -5.19 9.94
N SER A 139 32.70 -6.29 9.29
CA SER A 139 33.60 -6.26 8.12
C SER A 139 32.94 -5.66 6.86
N SER A 140 33.72 -4.91 6.08
CA SER A 140 33.26 -4.20 4.86
C SER A 140 32.69 -5.14 3.79
N GLN A 141 33.22 -6.37 3.67
CA GLN A 141 32.75 -7.33 2.68
C GLN A 141 31.41 -7.95 3.08
N THR A 142 31.23 -8.28 4.36
CA THR A 142 29.95 -8.75 4.91
C THR A 142 28.89 -7.67 4.72
N ALA A 143 29.18 -6.42 5.06
CA ALA A 143 28.24 -5.30 4.92
C ALA A 143 27.73 -5.10 3.47
N ARG A 144 28.60 -5.20 2.46
CA ARG A 144 28.21 -5.10 1.03
C ARG A 144 27.25 -6.22 0.60
N ASN A 145 27.52 -7.45 1.02
CA ASN A 145 26.64 -8.59 0.70
C ASN A 145 25.27 -8.45 1.39
N GLN A 146 25.26 -7.96 2.63
CA GLN A 146 24.02 -7.70 3.37
C GLN A 146 23.19 -6.59 2.73
N LEU A 147 23.82 -5.52 2.22
CA LEU A 147 23.13 -4.43 1.53
C LEU A 147 22.37 -4.94 0.29
N ALA A 148 23.00 -5.78 -0.54
CA ALA A 148 22.33 -6.36 -1.71
C ALA A 148 21.11 -7.23 -1.34
N ARG A 149 21.20 -8.00 -0.24
CA ARG A 149 20.06 -8.77 0.29
C ARG A 149 18.94 -7.84 0.77
N LEU A 150 19.26 -6.77 1.50
CA LEU A 150 18.25 -5.80 1.95
C LEU A 150 17.54 -5.13 0.78
N THR A 151 18.27 -4.73 -0.27
CA THR A 151 17.64 -4.15 -1.47
C THR A 151 16.65 -5.13 -2.08
N THR A 152 17.01 -6.41 -2.20
CA THR A 152 16.12 -7.46 -2.72
C THR A 152 14.86 -7.62 -1.86
N LEU A 153 15.03 -7.65 -0.53
CA LEU A 153 13.91 -7.75 0.42
C LEU A 153 13.00 -6.53 0.38
N ALA A 154 13.56 -5.33 0.20
CA ALA A 154 12.80 -4.08 0.06
C ALA A 154 11.99 -4.03 -1.24
N THR A 155 12.57 -4.49 -2.35
CA THR A 155 11.84 -4.63 -3.61
C THR A 155 10.67 -5.61 -3.46
N ALA A 156 10.89 -6.75 -2.82
CA ALA A 156 9.83 -7.74 -2.58
C ALA A 156 8.68 -7.18 -1.72
N ALA A 157 9.01 -6.52 -0.59
CA ALA A 157 8.03 -5.90 0.29
C ALA A 157 7.23 -4.79 -0.43
N THR A 158 7.90 -3.95 -1.21
CA THR A 158 7.27 -2.87 -2.00
C THR A 158 6.36 -3.41 -3.09
N HIS A 159 6.80 -4.45 -3.80
CA HIS A 159 5.97 -5.13 -4.80
C HIS A 159 4.69 -5.70 -4.18
N HIS A 160 4.81 -6.36 -3.03
CA HIS A 160 3.64 -6.86 -2.29
C HIS A 160 2.68 -5.75 -1.86
N ALA A 161 3.22 -4.63 -1.35
CA ALA A 161 2.43 -3.48 -0.96
C ALA A 161 1.67 -2.89 -2.15
N ALA A 162 2.37 -2.65 -3.28
CA ALA A 162 1.78 -2.11 -4.49
C ALA A 162 0.66 -3.00 -5.03
N ALA A 163 0.90 -4.31 -5.12
CA ALA A 163 -0.05 -5.28 -5.65
C ALA A 163 -1.34 -5.43 -4.83
N THR A 164 -1.32 -5.11 -3.53
CA THR A 164 -2.45 -5.38 -2.62
C THR A 164 -3.10 -4.13 -2.02
N SER A 165 -2.45 -2.97 -2.15
CA SER A 165 -2.90 -1.68 -1.59
C SER A 165 -4.36 -1.34 -1.92
N TYR A 166 -4.74 -1.41 -3.20
CA TYR A 166 -6.10 -1.11 -3.64
C TYR A 166 -7.15 -2.01 -2.97
N ARG A 167 -6.87 -3.32 -2.88
CA ARG A 167 -7.82 -4.29 -2.31
C ARG A 167 -8.05 -4.05 -0.82
N PHE A 168 -6.99 -3.75 -0.06
CA PHE A 168 -7.12 -3.47 1.37
C PHE A 168 -7.75 -2.10 1.65
N ALA A 169 -7.44 -1.09 0.84
CA ALA A 169 -8.10 0.22 0.90
C ALA A 169 -9.61 0.09 0.62
N ALA A 170 -9.99 -0.65 -0.42
CA ALA A 170 -11.38 -0.95 -0.74
C ALA A 170 -12.08 -1.71 0.40
N SER A 171 -11.44 -2.74 0.95
CA SER A 171 -11.99 -3.51 2.08
C SER A 171 -12.26 -2.63 3.30
N THR A 172 -11.34 -1.71 3.60
CA THR A 172 -11.49 -0.73 4.69
C THR A 172 -12.62 0.25 4.43
N ALA A 173 -12.73 0.77 3.20
CA ALA A 173 -13.81 1.69 2.81
C ALA A 173 -15.19 1.02 2.90
N TYR A 174 -15.33 -0.20 2.37
CA TYR A 174 -16.57 -0.96 2.44
C TYR A 174 -16.97 -1.31 3.88
N HIS A 175 -16.00 -1.66 4.74
CA HIS A 175 -16.27 -1.82 6.17
C HIS A 175 -16.82 -0.52 6.80
N GLY A 176 -16.30 0.64 6.42
CA GLY A 176 -16.84 1.94 6.83
C GLY A 176 -18.29 2.15 6.40
N ILE A 177 -18.62 1.82 5.14
CA ILE A 177 -20.00 1.92 4.61
C ILE A 177 -20.95 1.01 5.40
N ILE A 178 -20.56 -0.24 5.63
CA ILE A 178 -21.36 -1.21 6.40
C ILE A 178 -21.69 -0.65 7.79
N ARG A 179 -20.69 -0.12 8.50
CA ARG A 179 -20.90 0.49 9.83
C ARG A 179 -21.90 1.65 9.76
N GLN A 180 -21.78 2.53 8.77
CA GLN A 180 -22.73 3.63 8.58
C GLN A 180 -24.15 3.12 8.30
N ARG A 181 -24.30 2.07 7.49
CA ARG A 181 -25.60 1.46 7.18
C ARG A 181 -26.21 0.78 8.38
N ILE A 182 -25.44 0.04 9.16
CA ILE A 182 -25.93 -0.58 10.40
C ILE A 182 -26.44 0.47 11.39
N VAL A 183 -25.70 1.56 11.60
CA VAL A 183 -26.17 2.67 12.44
C VAL A 183 -27.48 3.24 11.89
N ALA A 184 -27.58 3.42 10.58
CA ALA A 184 -28.78 3.94 9.93
C ALA A 184 -29.99 2.98 10.01
N LEU A 185 -29.81 1.68 10.26
CA LEU A 185 -30.91 0.75 10.52
C LEU A 185 -31.68 1.11 11.80
N ARG A 186 -31.08 1.85 12.74
CA ARG A 186 -31.70 2.21 14.03
C ARG A 186 -32.25 0.98 14.74
N GLU A 187 -31.40 -0.02 14.92
CA GLU A 187 -31.75 -1.27 15.58
C GLU A 187 -32.14 -1.03 17.05
N THR A 188 -33.23 -1.62 17.51
CA THR A 188 -33.58 -1.66 18.94
C THR A 188 -33.46 -3.07 19.49
N ARG A 189 -32.87 -3.21 20.69
CA ARG A 189 -32.60 -4.52 21.28
C ARG A 189 -33.89 -5.21 21.73
N LEU A 190 -34.15 -6.40 21.19
CA LEU A 190 -35.05 -7.42 21.76
C LEU A 190 -34.24 -8.46 22.56
N PRO A 191 -34.73 -8.99 23.68
CA PRO A 191 -34.12 -10.14 24.32
C PRO A 191 -34.05 -11.35 23.38
N GLY A 192 -33.00 -12.17 23.47
CA GLY A 192 -32.92 -13.47 22.79
C GLY A 192 -32.42 -13.50 21.33
N LEU A 193 -32.31 -12.36 20.64
CA LEU A 193 -31.79 -12.32 19.25
C LEU A 193 -30.54 -11.43 19.10
N GLN A 194 -29.65 -11.81 18.18
CA GLN A 194 -28.47 -11.00 17.84
C GLN A 194 -28.86 -9.81 16.96
N THR A 195 -28.14 -8.68 17.10
CA THR A 195 -28.28 -7.51 16.22
C THR A 195 -27.41 -7.67 14.97
N PHE A 196 -27.73 -6.96 13.89
CA PHE A 196 -26.88 -6.83 12.70
C PHE A 196 -25.50 -6.29 13.10
N ALA A 197 -25.45 -5.26 13.96
CA ALA A 197 -24.20 -4.73 14.50
C ALA A 197 -23.36 -5.80 15.20
N GLY A 198 -23.95 -6.52 16.16
CA GLY A 198 -23.24 -7.51 16.98
C GLY A 198 -22.80 -8.72 16.17
N PHE A 199 -23.53 -9.09 15.11
CA PHE A 199 -23.09 -10.11 14.18
C PHE A 199 -21.88 -9.66 13.37
N MET A 200 -21.93 -8.45 12.79
CA MET A 200 -20.83 -7.91 12.00
C MET A 200 -19.57 -7.69 12.84
N ASP A 201 -19.71 -7.20 14.06
CA ASP A 201 -18.59 -7.06 14.99
C ASP A 201 -17.88 -8.39 15.28
N ARG A 202 -18.64 -9.49 15.36
CA ARG A 202 -18.07 -10.82 15.65
C ARG A 202 -17.55 -11.54 14.41
N ARG A 203 -18.16 -11.34 13.24
CA ARG A 203 -17.92 -12.15 12.04
C ARG A 203 -17.21 -11.42 10.90
N LEU A 204 -17.32 -10.09 10.82
CA LEU A 204 -16.68 -9.27 9.80
C LEU A 204 -15.43 -8.56 10.33
N THR A 205 -15.51 -7.95 11.52
CA THR A 205 -14.42 -7.13 12.08
C THR A 205 -13.09 -7.87 12.21
N PRO A 206 -13.02 -9.16 12.64
CA PRO A 206 -11.74 -9.88 12.70
C PRO A 206 -11.02 -9.98 11.34
N ALA A 207 -11.78 -10.19 10.26
CA ALA A 207 -11.23 -10.20 8.91
C ALA A 207 -10.71 -8.82 8.51
N MET A 208 -11.44 -7.75 8.88
CA MET A 208 -11.04 -6.37 8.58
C MET A 208 -9.80 -5.94 9.34
N VAL A 209 -9.64 -6.36 10.60
CA VAL A 209 -8.40 -6.17 11.37
C VAL A 209 -7.22 -6.85 10.67
N THR A 210 -7.42 -8.07 10.17
CA THR A 210 -6.40 -8.80 9.41
C THR A 210 -6.01 -8.06 8.11
N CYS A 211 -6.99 -7.56 7.35
CA CYS A 211 -6.74 -6.75 6.16
C CYS A 211 -5.95 -5.48 6.48
N ARG A 212 -6.29 -4.79 7.57
CA ARG A 212 -5.57 -3.58 8.00
C ARG A 212 -4.13 -3.89 8.40
N ALA A 213 -3.91 -4.94 9.18
CA ALA A 213 -2.56 -5.38 9.54
C ALA A 213 -1.72 -5.74 8.31
N ALA A 214 -2.33 -6.40 7.30
CA ALA A 214 -1.67 -6.71 6.04
C ALA A 214 -1.31 -5.47 5.22
N ALA A 215 -2.08 -4.38 5.34
CA ALA A 215 -1.82 -3.11 4.67
C ALA A 215 -0.71 -2.31 5.38
N ASP A 216 -0.70 -2.31 6.72
CA ASP A 216 0.20 -1.47 7.52
C ASP A 216 1.60 -2.08 7.70
N ARG A 217 1.71 -3.42 7.69
CA ARG A 217 2.99 -4.12 7.89
C ARG A 217 4.04 -3.84 6.81
N PRO A 218 3.74 -3.92 5.50
CA PRO A 218 4.72 -3.61 4.46
C PRO A 218 5.30 -2.20 4.58
N GLU A 219 4.46 -1.21 4.91
CA GLU A 219 4.88 0.17 5.12
C GLU A 219 5.82 0.31 6.33
N THR A 220 5.48 -0.35 7.43
CA THR A 220 6.34 -0.37 8.62
C THR A 220 7.67 -1.09 8.36
N LEU A 221 7.64 -2.18 7.60
CA LEU A 221 8.83 -2.93 7.18
C LEU A 221 9.72 -2.09 6.25
N ASN A 222 9.14 -1.38 5.28
CA ASN A 222 9.89 -0.49 4.39
C ASN A 222 10.61 0.61 5.17
N ARG A 223 9.99 1.22 6.17
CA ARG A 223 10.67 2.19 7.05
C ARG A 223 11.87 1.59 7.78
N ARG A 224 11.76 0.35 8.28
CA ARG A 224 12.88 -0.35 8.94
C ARG A 224 13.98 -0.71 7.95
N LEU A 225 13.63 -1.10 6.73
CA LEU A 225 14.56 -1.43 5.67
C LEU A 225 15.39 -0.23 5.22
N VAL A 226 14.75 0.94 5.08
CA VAL A 226 15.45 2.21 4.78
C VAL A 226 16.47 2.50 5.87
N LEU A 227 16.05 2.50 7.13
CA LEU A 227 16.96 2.73 8.25
C LEU A 227 18.12 1.74 8.28
N ALA A 228 17.86 0.44 8.08
CA ALA A 228 18.90 -0.58 8.05
C ALA A 228 19.89 -0.38 6.88
N SER A 229 19.38 0.05 5.72
CA SER A 229 20.21 0.34 4.54
C SER A 229 21.11 1.56 4.78
N ASP A 230 20.57 2.63 5.36
CA ASP A 230 21.32 3.85 5.69
C ASP A 230 22.45 3.57 6.69
N LEU A 231 22.18 2.75 7.71
CA LEU A 231 23.18 2.34 8.70
C LEU A 231 24.30 1.49 8.07
N LEU A 232 23.95 0.55 7.20
CA LEU A 232 24.91 -0.27 6.46
C LEU A 232 25.77 0.56 5.52
N GLN A 233 25.16 1.50 4.80
CA GLN A 233 25.88 2.38 3.89
C GLN A 233 26.89 3.24 4.66
N THR A 234 26.46 3.87 5.76
CA THR A 234 27.34 4.63 6.65
C THR A 234 28.53 3.79 7.14
N ARG A 235 28.29 2.51 7.47
CA ARG A 235 29.35 1.61 7.93
C ARG A 235 30.32 1.23 6.80
N VAL A 236 29.82 0.95 5.60
CA VAL A 236 30.66 0.67 4.43
C VAL A 236 31.54 1.88 4.13
N ASP A 237 30.98 3.08 4.19
CA ASP A 237 31.72 4.33 3.94
C ASP A 237 32.82 4.52 4.99
N THR A 238 32.52 4.34 6.29
CA THR A 238 33.55 4.42 7.36
C THR A 238 34.66 3.38 7.18
N ALA A 239 34.32 2.14 6.82
CA ALA A 239 35.32 1.10 6.61
C ALA A 239 36.21 1.37 5.37
N LEU A 240 35.64 1.99 4.32
CA LEU A 240 36.42 2.44 3.16
C LEU A 240 37.35 3.60 3.53
N GLU A 241 36.90 4.54 4.36
CA GLU A 241 37.73 5.63 4.89
C GLU A 241 38.90 5.10 5.74
N GLU A 242 38.64 4.14 6.64
CA GLU A 242 39.65 3.46 7.44
C GLU A 242 40.69 2.76 6.55
N SER A 243 40.25 1.97 5.56
CA SER A 243 41.15 1.28 4.63
C SER A 243 41.99 2.25 3.79
N ASN A 244 41.41 3.36 3.34
CA ASN A 244 42.14 4.38 2.58
C ASN A 244 43.19 5.06 3.47
N ARG A 245 42.86 5.37 4.73
CA ARG A 245 43.79 5.95 5.69
C ARG A 245 44.97 5.03 5.96
N ASP A 246 44.73 3.74 6.16
CA ASP A 246 45.78 2.74 6.40
C ASP A 246 46.70 2.56 5.19
N LEU A 247 46.12 2.56 3.97
CA LEU A 247 46.88 2.49 2.73
C LEU A 247 47.83 3.70 2.61
N LEU A 248 47.33 4.93 2.79
CA LEU A 248 48.13 6.15 2.76
C LEU A 248 49.22 6.14 3.84
N ALA A 249 48.90 5.70 5.06
CA ALA A 249 49.89 5.58 6.14
C ALA A 249 50.99 4.55 5.81
N SER A 250 50.67 3.46 5.11
CA SER A 250 51.68 2.48 4.63
C SER A 250 52.60 3.08 3.56
N MET A 251 52.04 3.89 2.66
CA MET A 251 52.79 4.60 1.61
C MET A 251 53.74 5.63 2.22
N ASP A 252 53.27 6.43 3.18
CA ASP A 252 54.11 7.41 3.89
C ASP A 252 55.27 6.76 4.62
N ARG A 253 55.03 5.62 5.28
CA ARG A 253 56.08 4.83 5.95
C ARG A 253 57.13 4.32 4.96
N ARG A 254 56.70 3.74 3.84
CA ARG A 254 57.61 3.28 2.77
C ARG A 254 58.41 4.44 2.18
N THR A 255 57.77 5.56 1.88
CA THR A 255 58.44 6.76 1.34
C THR A 255 59.48 7.30 2.32
N ARG A 256 59.17 7.39 3.62
CA ARG A 256 60.14 7.78 4.65
C ARG A 256 61.33 6.83 4.74
N LEU A 257 61.11 5.52 4.64
CA LEU A 257 62.19 4.53 4.64
C LEU A 257 63.07 4.65 3.39
N GLN A 258 62.48 4.87 2.22
CA GLN A 258 63.22 5.10 0.97
C GLN A 258 64.04 6.39 1.02
N LEU A 259 63.52 7.45 1.62
CA LEU A 259 64.26 8.70 1.83
C LEU A 259 65.46 8.49 2.79
N ARG A 260 65.29 7.72 3.87
CA ARG A 260 66.39 7.38 4.79
C ARG A 260 67.48 6.54 4.13
N LEU A 261 67.10 5.57 3.30
CA LEU A 261 68.06 4.75 2.55
C LEU A 261 68.83 5.60 1.51
N LYS A 262 68.15 6.52 0.82
CA LYS A 262 68.83 7.46 -0.09
C LYS A 262 69.79 8.39 0.65
N SER A 263 69.42 8.90 1.84
CA SER A 263 70.30 9.77 2.62
C SER A 263 71.56 9.06 3.14
N ILE A 264 71.49 7.75 3.42
CA ILE A 264 72.66 6.96 3.87
C ILE A 264 73.61 6.68 2.69
N SER A 265 73.09 6.51 1.46
CA SER A 265 73.94 6.37 0.28
C SER A 265 74.54 7.69 -0.23
N GLY A 266 73.98 8.84 0.19
CA GLY A 266 74.42 10.17 -0.23
C GLY A 266 75.57 10.78 0.59
N SER A 267 76.04 10.11 1.66
CA SER A 267 77.11 10.61 2.53
C SER A 267 78.45 9.88 2.40
N ALA A 268 78.58 8.94 1.47
CA ALA A 268 79.88 8.39 1.09
C ALA A 268 80.44 9.22 -0.09
N GLY A 269 81.25 10.21 0.24
CA GLY A 269 81.98 11.00 -0.75
C GLY A 269 82.92 10.12 -1.58
N CYS A 270 82.97 10.39 -2.88
CA CYS A 270 84.08 9.99 -3.73
C CYS A 270 84.64 11.26 -4.39
N PRO A 271 85.81 11.77 -3.96
CA PRO A 271 86.43 12.92 -4.57
C PRO A 271 87.40 12.45 -5.66
N THR A 272 87.16 12.80 -6.92
CA THR A 272 88.23 12.76 -7.92
C THR A 272 88.02 13.76 -9.05
N ILE A 273 88.85 14.80 -8.98
CA ILE A 273 89.72 15.33 -10.05
C ILE A 273 89.04 15.93 -11.28
N ASP A 274 89.13 17.27 -11.30
CA ASP A 274 89.18 18.15 -12.46
C ASP A 274 90.33 17.76 -13.41
N ARG A 275 90.00 17.53 -14.68
CA ARG A 275 90.95 17.64 -15.80
C ARG A 275 90.20 17.83 -17.12
N GLY A 276 90.29 19.02 -17.68
CA GLY A 276 89.90 19.29 -19.06
C GLY A 276 90.86 18.66 -20.06
N ALA A 277 90.32 18.22 -21.19
CA ALA A 277 90.89 18.25 -22.54
C ALA A 277 89.89 17.56 -23.48
N GLY A 278 89.55 18.23 -24.59
CA GLY A 278 88.60 17.73 -25.57
C GLY A 278 89.12 16.55 -26.39
N LEU A 279 88.21 15.95 -27.14
CA LEU A 279 88.36 15.68 -28.57
C LEU A 279 87.00 15.22 -29.13
N ASP A 280 86.70 15.84 -30.26
CA ASP A 280 85.62 15.60 -31.21
C ASP A 280 85.63 14.16 -31.75
N TRP A 281 84.45 13.65 -32.14
CA TRP A 281 84.17 12.92 -33.39
C TRP A 281 82.77 12.28 -33.34
N GLY A 282 81.89 12.69 -34.27
CA GLY A 282 81.20 11.72 -35.12
C GLY A 282 79.68 11.51 -34.95
N ALA A 283 78.93 12.25 -35.78
CA ALA A 283 77.81 11.80 -36.63
C ALA A 283 76.50 11.18 -36.05
N ALA A 284 75.39 11.83 -36.44
CA ALA A 284 73.98 11.41 -36.43
C ALA A 284 73.69 10.30 -37.52
N PRO A 285 72.44 9.81 -37.78
CA PRO A 285 71.14 10.30 -37.31
C PRO A 285 70.01 9.27 -37.02
N ALA A 286 68.91 9.83 -36.49
CA ALA A 286 67.48 9.57 -36.76
C ALA A 286 66.87 8.15 -36.68
N GLN A 287 65.89 8.02 -35.77
CA GLN A 287 64.49 7.53 -35.96
C GLN A 287 63.89 7.45 -34.53
N GLY A 288 62.81 8.14 -34.14
CA GLY A 288 61.52 8.28 -34.80
C GLY A 288 60.54 7.33 -34.11
N HIS A 289 59.71 7.83 -33.18
CA HIS A 289 58.29 7.47 -33.02
C HIS A 289 57.63 8.27 -31.88
N ARG A 290 56.69 9.14 -32.27
CA ARG A 290 55.62 9.73 -31.44
C ARG A 290 54.41 8.80 -31.44
N PHE A 291 53.66 8.83 -30.34
CA PHE A 291 52.19 9.05 -30.19
C PHE A 291 51.81 8.44 -28.83
N GLY A 292 51.31 9.18 -27.84
CA GLY A 292 50.01 9.87 -27.77
C GLY A 292 49.16 9.06 -26.74
N SER A 293 48.37 9.59 -25.82
CA SER A 293 47.85 10.92 -25.53
C SER A 293 47.26 10.87 -24.12
N GLY A 294 47.53 11.88 -23.30
CA GLY A 294 46.80 12.10 -22.04
C GLY A 294 45.45 12.76 -22.32
N THR A 295 44.44 12.43 -21.52
CA THR A 295 43.19 13.19 -21.48
C THR A 295 42.96 13.67 -20.05
N ALA A 296 43.07 14.98 -19.88
CA ALA A 296 42.78 15.69 -18.65
C ALA A 296 41.27 15.82 -18.45
N VAL A 297 40.82 15.53 -17.22
CA VAL A 297 39.45 15.73 -16.74
C VAL A 297 39.21 17.23 -16.57
N LYS A 298 38.24 17.78 -17.31
CA LYS A 298 37.70 19.13 -17.09
C LYS A 298 36.50 19.04 -16.14
N SER A 299 36.62 19.78 -15.05
CA SER A 299 35.59 20.12 -14.07
C SER A 299 34.46 20.95 -14.68
N PHE A 300 33.21 20.60 -14.37
CA PHE A 300 32.01 21.35 -14.75
C PHE A 300 31.46 22.08 -13.53
N ARG A 301 31.38 23.41 -13.61
CA ARG A 301 30.79 24.32 -12.62
C ARG A 301 29.66 25.05 -13.33
N LEU A 302 28.41 24.79 -12.94
CA LEU A 302 27.23 25.52 -13.43
C LEU A 302 26.90 26.63 -12.43
N ALA A 303 27.13 27.88 -12.85
CA ALA A 303 26.61 29.08 -12.21
C ALA A 303 25.54 29.71 -13.13
N ARG A 304 24.53 30.25 -12.46
CA ARG A 304 23.32 30.90 -12.98
C ARG A 304 23.62 32.06 -13.93
N THR A 305 22.74 32.25 -14.90
CA THR A 305 22.38 33.58 -15.43
C THR A 305 20.86 33.69 -15.48
N GLY A 306 20.34 34.76 -14.87
CA GLY A 306 18.97 35.22 -15.08
C GLY A 306 18.97 36.36 -16.09
N THR A 307 17.83 36.57 -16.73
CA THR A 307 17.46 37.84 -17.35
C THR A 307 16.00 38.13 -17.02
N GLU A 308 15.79 39.29 -16.41
CA GLU A 308 14.52 39.94 -16.16
C GLU A 308 13.90 40.45 -17.48
N HIS A 309 12.57 40.52 -17.52
CA HIS A 309 11.90 41.70 -18.05
C HIS A 309 10.70 42.08 -17.17
N ARG A 310 10.63 43.36 -16.85
CA ARG A 310 9.77 44.01 -15.86
C ARG A 310 8.98 45.14 -16.53
N GLY A 311 7.72 45.31 -16.15
CA GLY A 311 6.91 46.53 -16.35
C GLY A 311 5.43 46.24 -16.04
N LYS A 312 4.92 46.51 -14.82
CA LYS A 312 4.29 47.76 -14.32
C LYS A 312 3.09 48.21 -15.18
N ARG A 313 1.95 48.70 -14.68
CA ARG A 313 1.22 48.87 -13.39
C ARG A 313 0.02 49.77 -13.79
N GLU A 314 -1.15 49.58 -13.19
CA GLU A 314 -2.32 50.50 -12.98
C GLU A 314 -3.57 49.61 -12.90
N GLY A 315 -4.59 49.77 -12.05
CA GLY A 315 -5.12 50.90 -11.28
C GLY A 315 -6.63 51.01 -11.57
N SER A 316 -7.48 51.21 -10.54
CA SER A 316 -8.95 51.47 -10.55
C SER A 316 -9.89 50.26 -10.84
N SER A 317 -10.74 49.78 -9.91
CA SER A 317 -12.03 50.32 -9.40
C SER A 317 -13.16 50.39 -10.44
N CYS A 318 -14.24 49.62 -10.29
CA CYS A 318 -15.62 50.14 -10.07
C CYS A 318 -16.68 49.02 -9.98
N CYS A 319 -17.74 49.35 -9.25
CA CYS A 319 -18.97 48.64 -8.90
C CYS A 319 -19.90 48.24 -10.07
N HIS A 320 -20.69 47.17 -9.91
CA HIS A 320 -22.18 47.13 -9.96
C HIS A 320 -22.66 45.67 -9.71
N LYS A 321 -23.52 45.40 -8.69
CA LYS A 321 -25.00 45.31 -8.76
C LYS A 321 -25.46 44.54 -10.01
N GLY A 322 -26.22 43.45 -9.97
CA GLY A 322 -27.37 43.03 -9.16
C GLY A 322 -28.35 42.27 -10.10
N CYS A 323 -29.42 41.70 -9.54
CA CYS A 323 -30.53 40.93 -10.18
C CYS A 323 -30.23 39.44 -10.37
N ALA A 324 -30.77 38.48 -9.60
CA ALA A 324 -32.16 38.24 -9.14
C ALA A 324 -33.15 37.88 -10.27
N GLU A 325 -33.86 36.77 -10.04
CA GLU A 325 -35.21 36.43 -10.53
C GLU A 325 -35.44 35.95 -11.98
N ARG A 326 -35.74 34.64 -12.15
CA ARG A 326 -37.10 34.10 -12.46
C ARG A 326 -37.08 32.71 -13.12
N SER A 327 -37.60 31.73 -12.39
CA SER A 327 -38.51 30.69 -12.91
C SER A 327 -39.95 31.25 -12.90
N PRO A 328 -40.88 30.87 -13.80
CA PRO A 328 -41.54 29.55 -13.72
C PRO A 328 -42.02 28.95 -15.07
N PHE A 329 -42.21 27.63 -15.13
CA PHE A 329 -43.20 27.03 -16.04
C PHE A 329 -43.91 25.87 -15.36
N SER A 330 -45.21 26.06 -15.17
CA SER A 330 -46.21 25.09 -14.76
C SER A 330 -47.10 24.74 -15.95
N CYS A 331 -47.65 23.53 -15.92
CA CYS A 331 -48.94 23.12 -16.50
C CYS A 331 -48.96 22.75 -18.00
N CYS A 332 -49.10 21.44 -18.26
CA CYS A 332 -49.99 20.93 -19.31
C CYS A 332 -50.69 19.67 -18.76
N LYS A 333 -52.01 19.78 -18.59
CA LYS A 333 -52.95 18.67 -18.49
C LYS A 333 -53.25 18.15 -19.90
N GLY A 334 -53.39 16.84 -19.99
CA GLY A 334 -54.02 16.07 -21.07
C GLY A 334 -54.31 14.70 -20.49
#